data_AF-Q9RG07-F1
#
_entry.id   AF-Q9RG07-F1
#
_cell.length_a   1.000
_cell.length_b   1.000
_cell.length_c   1.000
_cell.angle_alpha   90.00
_cell.angle_beta   90.00
_cell.angle_gamma   90.00
#
_symmetry.space_group_name_H-M   'P 1'
#
loop_
_entity.id
_entity.type
_entity.pdbx_description
1 polymer ?
#
loop_
_entity_poly.entity_id
_entity_poly.type
_entity_poly.pdbx_seq_one_letter_code
_entity_poly.pdbx_strand_id
1 'polypeptide(L)'
;MNLYVVIKTLENDNIKIDLNKGSNIMPKLYHKKLVNAKQMVSDAHKKRYAIGHFNINNLEWTKAILEAAEASKTPVIIATSEGAIKYMGGVDVVVGMVNGLLDYLNITVPVTIF
;
A
#
# COMPACT_ATOMS: atom_id res chain seq x y z
N MET A 1 -27.64 -16.84 10.49
CA MET A 1 -27.42 -15.39 10.28
C MET A 1 -26.14 -15.29 9.46
N ASN A 2 -26.24 -14.98 8.17
CA ASN A 2 -25.07 -14.97 7.28
C ASN A 2 -24.31 -13.66 7.49
N LEU A 3 -23.02 -13.75 7.85
CA LEU A 3 -22.15 -12.61 8.12
C LEU A 3 -21.37 -12.27 6.85
N TYR A 4 -21.62 -11.08 6.29
CA TYR A 4 -20.96 -10.60 5.08
C TYR A 4 -20.08 -9.39 5.39
N VAL A 5 -18.90 -9.32 4.79
CA VAL A 5 -18.10 -8.08 4.72
C VAL A 5 -18.20 -7.52 3.30
N VAL A 6 -18.49 -6.23 3.19
CA VAL A 6 -18.48 -5.50 1.91
C VAL A 6 -17.11 -4.86 1.74
N ILE A 7 -16.35 -5.33 0.76
CA ILE A 7 -15.04 -4.74 0.41
C ILE A 7 -15.19 -4.04 -0.94
N LYS A 8 -14.69 -2.81 -1.01
CA LYS A 8 -14.69 -1.99 -2.23
C LYS A 8 -13.41 -2.24 -3.01
N THR A 9 -13.51 -2.68 -4.25
CA THR A 9 -12.34 -2.89 -5.11
C THR A 9 -11.91 -1.62 -5.83
N LEU A 10 -10.74 -1.66 -6.48
CA LEU A 10 -10.17 -0.58 -7.30
C LEU A 10 -11.10 -0.15 -8.46
N GLU A 11 -12.09 -0.97 -8.83
CA GLU A 11 -13.06 -0.70 -9.90
C GLU A 11 -14.40 -0.12 -9.37
N ASN A 12 -14.50 0.21 -8.07
CA ASN A 12 -15.72 0.64 -7.36
C ASN A 12 -16.83 -0.41 -7.23
N ASP A 13 -16.58 -1.67 -7.56
CA ASP A 13 -17.53 -2.74 -7.29
C ASP A 13 -17.50 -3.14 -5.80
N ASN A 14 -18.70 -3.29 -5.23
CA ASN A 14 -18.89 -3.78 -3.87
C ASN A 14 -18.91 -5.31 -3.89
N ILE A 15 -17.84 -5.94 -3.45
CA ILE A 15 -17.80 -7.39 -3.28
C ILE A 15 -18.33 -7.74 -1.89
N LYS A 16 -19.42 -8.52 -1.85
CA LYS A 16 -19.92 -9.16 -0.63
C LYS A 16 -19.21 -10.49 -0.43
N ILE A 17 -18.34 -10.56 0.58
CA ILE A 17 -17.64 -11.80 0.95
C ILE A 17 -18.45 -12.48 2.05
N ASP A 18 -18.88 -13.72 1.78
CA ASP A 18 -19.50 -14.59 2.79
C ASP A 18 -18.41 -15.19 3.67
N LEU A 19 -18.37 -14.80 4.95
CA LEU A 19 -17.35 -15.29 5.88
C LEU A 19 -17.51 -16.77 6.22
N ASN A 20 -18.63 -17.42 5.82
CA ASN A 20 -18.87 -18.84 6.06
C ASN A 20 -18.37 -19.75 4.94
N LYS A 21 -17.94 -19.19 3.80
CA LYS A 21 -17.29 -19.94 2.72
C LYS A 21 -15.79 -19.73 2.80
N GLY A 22 -15.05 -20.77 3.18
CA GLY A 22 -13.59 -20.80 3.16
C GLY A 22 -13.01 -20.75 1.74
N SER A 23 -13.18 -19.64 1.03
CA SER A 23 -12.55 -19.40 -0.25
C SER A 23 -11.22 -18.67 -0.04
N ASN A 24 -10.12 -19.36 -0.34
CA ASN A 24 -8.72 -18.89 -0.35
C ASN A 24 -8.43 -17.79 -1.40
N ILE A 25 -9.26 -16.77 -1.50
CA ILE A 25 -9.00 -15.61 -2.35
C ILE A 25 -9.42 -14.38 -1.55
N MET A 26 -8.55 -13.97 -0.63
CA MET A 26 -8.64 -12.61 -0.11
C MET A 26 -8.35 -11.66 -1.28
N PRO A 27 -9.30 -10.78 -1.67
CA PRO A 27 -8.99 -9.76 -2.65
C PRO A 27 -7.85 -8.93 -2.09
N LYS A 28 -6.77 -8.76 -2.87
CA LYS A 28 -5.60 -7.97 -2.43
C LYS A 28 -6.10 -6.58 -2.01
N LEU A 29 -6.04 -6.28 -0.72
CA LEU A 29 -6.50 -5.03 -0.13
C LEU A 29 -5.52 -3.90 -0.49
N TYR A 30 -5.60 -3.40 -1.72
CA TYR A 30 -4.87 -2.20 -2.09
C TYR A 30 -5.72 -0.97 -1.81
N HIS A 31 -5.19 -0.08 -0.98
CA HIS A 31 -5.86 1.17 -0.67
C HIS A 31 -5.95 2.07 -1.91
N LYS A 32 -7.03 2.85 -2.04
CA LYS A 32 -7.30 3.76 -3.18
C LYS A 32 -6.20 4.81 -3.44
N LYS A 33 -5.36 5.08 -2.44
CA LYS A 33 -4.23 6.04 -2.52
C LYS A 33 -2.96 5.41 -3.11
N LEU A 34 -2.90 4.09 -3.24
CA LEU A 34 -1.77 3.42 -3.89
C LEU A 34 -1.89 3.57 -5.41
N VAL A 35 -0.76 3.87 -6.06
CA VAL A 35 -0.68 4.06 -7.51
C VAL A 35 0.19 3.00 -8.15
N ASN A 36 0.04 2.80 -9.46
CA ASN A 36 0.89 1.89 -10.22
C ASN A 36 2.29 2.49 -10.43
N ALA A 37 3.33 1.75 -10.01
CA ALA A 37 4.73 2.16 -10.15
C ALA A 37 5.14 2.53 -11.60
N LYS A 38 4.59 1.84 -12.61
CA LYS A 38 4.92 2.09 -14.03
C LYS A 38 4.57 3.51 -14.46
N GLN A 39 3.39 4.00 -14.04
CA GLN A 39 2.96 5.36 -14.34
C GLN A 39 3.83 6.37 -13.60
N MET A 40 4.08 6.13 -12.31
CA MET A 40 4.91 6.99 -11.46
C MET A 40 6.33 7.17 -12.04
N VAL A 41 6.99 6.07 -12.40
CA VAL A 41 8.34 6.09 -13.01
C VAL A 41 8.33 6.72 -14.41
N SER A 42 7.31 6.43 -15.23
CA SER A 42 7.19 7.05 -16.57
C SER A 42 7.10 8.58 -16.47
N ASP A 43 6.30 9.09 -15.53
CA ASP A 43 6.15 10.52 -15.32
C ASP A 43 7.40 11.17 -14.75
N ALA A 44 8.08 10.49 -13.82
CA ALA A 44 9.37 10.95 -13.28
C ALA A 44 10.45 11.04 -14.36
N HIS A 45 10.52 10.03 -15.24
CA HIS A 45 11.44 10.03 -16.37
C HIS A 45 11.17 11.20 -17.34
N LYS A 46 9.90 11.44 -17.70
CA LYS A 46 9.51 12.58 -18.55
C LYS A 46 9.84 13.92 -17.92
N LYS A 47 9.60 14.06 -16.61
CA LYS A 47 9.85 15.28 -15.83
C LYS A 47 11.29 15.40 -15.30
N ARG A 48 12.17 14.45 -15.66
CA ARG A 48 13.61 14.47 -15.36
C ARG A 48 13.93 14.52 -13.86
N TYR A 49 13.18 13.79 -13.04
CA TYR A 49 13.49 13.60 -11.62
C TYR A 49 13.52 12.10 -11.25
N ALA A 50 14.08 11.79 -10.08
CA ALA A 50 14.15 10.43 -9.55
C ALA A 50 13.14 10.23 -8.41
N ILE A 51 12.63 9.01 -8.27
CA ILE A 51 11.74 8.62 -7.17
C ILE A 51 12.54 7.78 -6.18
N GLY A 52 12.44 8.12 -4.89
CA GLY A 52 13.07 7.36 -3.83
C GLY A 52 12.44 5.96 -3.69
N HIS A 53 13.29 4.94 -3.63
CA HIS A 53 12.91 3.55 -3.39
C HIS A 53 13.50 3.10 -2.06
N PHE A 54 12.66 3.04 -1.03
CA PHE A 54 13.11 2.81 0.34
C PHE A 54 12.54 1.50 0.89
N ASN A 55 13.43 0.64 1.37
CA ASN A 55 13.03 -0.58 2.05
C ASN A 55 12.47 -0.26 3.44
N ILE A 56 11.39 -0.93 3.82
CA ILE A 56 10.83 -0.91 5.18
C ILE A 56 11.08 -2.25 5.88
N ASN A 57 11.23 -2.17 7.21
CA ASN A 57 11.44 -3.35 8.06
C ASN A 57 10.51 -3.40 9.28
N ASN A 58 9.75 -2.33 9.53
CA ASN A 58 8.81 -2.20 10.64
C ASN A 58 7.91 -0.97 10.45
N LEU A 59 7.09 -0.68 11.46
CA LEU A 59 6.18 0.45 11.52
C LEU A 59 6.91 1.79 11.49
N GLU A 60 7.96 1.93 12.29
CA GLU A 60 8.70 3.19 12.49
C GLU A 60 9.33 3.66 11.18
N TRP A 61 9.96 2.75 10.43
CA TRP A 61 10.58 3.07 9.15
C TRP A 61 9.52 3.49 8.14
N THR A 62 8.42 2.72 8.06
CA THR A 62 7.31 3.01 7.14
C THR A 62 6.72 4.39 7.42
N LYS A 63 6.46 4.69 8.70
CA LYS A 63 5.94 5.99 9.13
C LYS A 63 6.90 7.12 8.77
N ALA A 64 8.18 6.99 9.11
CA ALA A 64 9.18 8.03 8.84
C ALA A 64 9.32 8.33 7.34
N ILE A 65 9.32 7.30 6.49
CA ILE A 65 9.41 7.48 5.03
C ILE A 65 8.16 8.19 4.50
N LEU A 66 6.96 7.79 4.95
CA LEU A 66 5.71 8.41 4.52
C LEU A 66 5.60 9.88 4.98
N GLU A 67 5.96 10.17 6.22
CA GLU A 67 6.01 11.55 6.75
C GLU A 67 6.99 12.41 5.95
N ALA A 68 8.19 11.89 5.66
CA ALA A 68 9.19 12.60 4.87
C ALA A 68 8.73 12.83 3.42
N ALA A 69 8.12 11.83 2.78
CA ALA A 69 7.57 11.94 1.43
C ALA A 69 6.45 12.99 1.35
N GLU A 70 5.56 13.01 2.34
CA GLU A 70 4.47 13.98 2.42
C GLU A 70 4.99 15.40 2.69
N ALA A 71 5.94 15.56 3.63
CA ALA A 71 6.54 16.86 3.94
C ALA A 71 7.31 17.46 2.75
N SER A 72 8.01 16.60 1.99
CA SER A 72 8.74 16.99 0.78
C SER A 72 7.88 17.04 -0.48
N LYS A 73 6.59 16.70 -0.38
CA LYS A 73 5.64 16.63 -1.50
C LYS A 73 6.17 15.83 -2.70
N THR A 74 6.86 14.74 -2.40
CA THR A 74 7.54 13.91 -3.40
C THR A 74 6.93 12.51 -3.43
N PRO A 75 6.69 11.93 -4.62
CA PRO A 75 6.26 10.53 -4.73
C PRO A 75 7.30 9.57 -4.14
N VAL A 76 6.86 8.42 -3.63
CA VAL A 76 7.76 7.44 -3.00
C VAL A 76 7.38 6.00 -3.34
N ILE A 77 8.40 5.15 -3.48
CA ILE A 77 8.26 3.69 -3.56
C ILE A 77 8.64 3.10 -2.21
N ILE A 78 7.66 2.48 -1.54
CA ILE A 78 7.87 1.66 -0.36
C ILE A 78 8.19 0.25 -0.84
N ALA A 79 9.34 -0.28 -0.44
CA ALA A 79 9.77 -1.61 -0.84
C ALA A 79 10.02 -2.49 0.37
N THR A 80 10.01 -3.80 0.17
CA THR A 80 10.39 -4.72 1.25
C THR A 80 11.05 -5.97 0.69
N SER A 81 12.03 -6.51 1.41
CA SER A 81 12.64 -7.80 1.08
C SER A 81 11.77 -8.96 1.57
N GLU A 82 11.94 -10.16 1.02
CA GLU A 82 11.25 -11.38 1.49
C GLU A 82 11.51 -11.65 2.98
N GLY A 83 12.75 -11.43 3.44
CA GLY A 83 13.12 -11.58 4.85
C GLY A 83 12.37 -10.59 5.75
N ALA A 84 12.27 -9.33 5.32
CA ALA A 84 11.54 -8.29 6.05
C ALA A 84 10.02 -8.56 6.06
N ILE A 85 9.45 -9.03 4.94
CA ILE A 85 8.05 -9.49 4.88
C ILE A 85 7.81 -10.59 5.93
N LYS A 86 8.65 -11.62 5.96
CA LYS A 86 8.52 -12.72 6.92
C LYS A 86 8.63 -12.23 8.36
N TYR A 87 9.58 -11.34 8.62
CA TYR A 87 9.77 -10.73 9.94
C TYR A 87 8.54 -9.94 10.40
N MET A 88 7.94 -9.14 9.52
CA MET A 88 6.78 -8.30 9.82
C MET A 88 5.45 -9.07 9.88
N GLY A 89 5.45 -10.38 9.64
CA GLY A 89 4.24 -11.21 9.74
C GLY A 89 3.52 -11.48 8.41
N GLY A 90 4.20 -11.29 7.28
CA GLY A 90 3.69 -11.63 5.96
C GLY A 90 3.18 -10.44 5.15
N VAL A 91 2.87 -10.70 3.88
CA VAL A 91 2.51 -9.66 2.89
C VAL A 91 1.28 -8.87 3.35
N ASP A 92 0.26 -9.54 3.87
CA ASP A 92 -0.99 -8.89 4.29
C ASP A 92 -0.77 -7.92 5.46
N VAL A 93 0.14 -8.25 6.39
CA VAL A 93 0.49 -7.36 7.51
C VAL A 93 1.22 -6.12 7.00
N VAL A 94 2.16 -6.30 6.07
CA VAL A 94 2.89 -5.17 5.46
C VAL A 94 1.93 -4.25 4.71
N VAL A 95 1.06 -4.80 3.86
CA VAL A 95 0.08 -4.01 3.10
C VAL A 95 -0.91 -3.33 4.04
N GLY A 96 -1.41 -4.03 5.06
CA GLY A 96 -2.31 -3.47 6.07
C GLY A 96 -1.67 -2.32 6.86
N MET A 97 -0.41 -2.47 7.25
CA MET A 97 0.36 -1.44 7.93
C MET A 97 0.53 -0.19 7.06
N VAL A 98 0.93 -0.35 5.80
CA VAL A 98 1.05 0.79 4.86
C VAL A 98 -0.31 1.46 4.66
N ASN A 99 -1.36 0.69 4.41
CA ASN A 99 -2.71 1.23 4.21
C ASN A 99 -3.19 2.03 5.43
N GLY A 100 -3.01 1.50 6.65
CA GLY A 100 -3.38 2.18 7.88
C GLY A 100 -2.62 3.50 8.06
N LEU A 101 -1.32 3.52 7.74
CA LEU A 101 -0.51 4.73 7.81
C LEU A 101 -0.89 5.76 6.74
N LEU A 102 -1.23 5.34 5.52
CA LEU A 102 -1.70 6.26 4.46
C LEU A 102 -2.95 7.04 4.88
N ASP A 103 -3.83 6.43 5.67
CA ASP A 103 -5.01 7.08 6.22
C ASP A 103 -4.72 7.89 7.47
N TYR A 104 -4.04 7.31 8.44
CA TYR A 104 -3.71 7.99 9.70
C TYR A 104 -2.91 9.27 9.48
N LEU A 105 -1.92 9.24 8.57
CA LEU A 105 -1.05 10.39 8.26
C LEU A 105 -1.65 11.32 7.20
N ASN A 106 -2.82 11.01 6.66
CA ASN A 106 -3.44 11.74 5.55
C ASN A 106 -2.49 11.95 4.35
N ILE A 107 -1.79 10.89 3.94
CA ILE A 107 -0.85 10.96 2.81
C ILE A 107 -1.59 11.33 1.52
N THR A 108 -1.06 12.34 0.83
CA THR A 108 -1.59 12.88 -0.43
C THR A 108 -0.64 12.69 -1.60
N VAL A 109 0.65 12.52 -1.34
CA VAL A 109 1.63 12.18 -2.39
C VAL A 109 1.40 10.78 -2.95
N PRO A 110 1.77 10.52 -4.22
CA PRO A 110 1.67 9.18 -4.80
C PRO A 110 2.60 8.19 -4.08
N VAL A 111 2.04 7.04 -3.69
CA VAL A 111 2.78 5.94 -3.05
C VAL A 111 2.53 4.64 -3.80
N THR A 112 3.57 3.82 -3.99
CA THR A 112 3.44 2.43 -4.44
C THR A 112 4.18 1.51 -3.48
N ILE A 113 3.75 0.25 -3.43
CA ILE A 113 4.44 -0.83 -2.70
C ILE A 113 5.12 -1.76 -3.73
N PHE A 114 6.37 -2.15 -3.46
CA PHE A 114 7.16 -3.10 -4.25
C PHE A 114 7.58 -4.30 -3.40
#